data_AF-A0A1C4IFM5-F1
#
_entry.id   AF-A0A1C4IFM5-F1
#
_cell.length_a   1.000
_cell.length_b   1.000
_cell.length_c   1.000
_cell.angle_alpha   90.00
_cell.angle_beta   90.00
_cell.angle_gamma   90.00
#
_symmetry.space_group_name_H-M   'P 1'
#
loop_
_entity.id
_entity.type
_entity.pdbx_description
1 polymer ?
#
loop_
_entity_poly.entity_id
_entity_poly.type
_entity_poly.pdbx_seq_one_letter_code
_entity_poly.pdbx_strand_id
1 'polypeptide(L)' 'TFSTVKASASYTFDPASNNTVTLTFPATTQRYFRVNVTANTGWPAGQISEFQVWNS' A
#
# COMPACT_ATOMS: atom_id res chain seq x y z
N THR A 1 17.22 -6.39 5.75
CA THR A 1 16.53 -5.16 6.20
C THR A 1 15.62 -4.67 5.08
N PHE A 2 14.72 -3.73 5.35
CA PHE A 2 13.85 -3.16 4.31
C PHE A 2 14.39 -1.80 3.87
N SER A 3 14.31 -1.52 2.57
CA SER A 3 14.50 -0.19 1.98
C SER A 3 13.16 0.38 1.51
N THR A 4 13.04 1.70 1.49
CA THR A 4 11.84 2.40 1.02
C THR A 4 11.90 2.52 -0.50
N VAL A 5 11.02 1.81 -1.21
CA VAL A 5 10.88 1.90 -2.68
C VAL A 5 9.84 2.94 -3.12
N LYS A 6 8.96 3.35 -2.20
CA LYS A 6 7.93 4.37 -2.39
C LYS A 6 7.84 5.23 -1.14
N ALA A 7 7.98 6.55 -1.29
CA ALA A 7 7.79 7.49 -0.19
C ALA A 7 6.36 7.43 0.37
N SER A 8 6.20 7.71 1.66
CA SER A 8 4.89 7.74 2.33
C SER A 8 3.96 8.76 1.66
N ALA A 9 2.70 8.38 1.48
CA ALA A 9 1.66 9.21 0.90
C ALA A 9 0.29 8.81 1.46
N SER A 10 -0.68 9.74 1.39
CA SER A 10 -2.07 9.48 1.72
C SER A 10 -2.78 8.80 0.55
N TYR A 11 -3.55 7.75 0.83
CA TYR A 11 -4.36 7.02 -0.13
C TYR A 11 -5.79 6.92 0.40
N THR A 12 -6.76 7.28 -0.43
CA THR A 12 -8.18 7.20 -0.09
C THR A 12 -8.77 5.92 -0.67
N PHE A 13 -9.30 5.07 0.22
CA PHE A 13 -10.11 3.93 -0.17
C PHE A 13 -11.53 4.41 -0.39
N ASP A 14 -11.91 4.60 -1.65
CA ASP A 14 -13.25 5.05 -2.04
C ASP A 14 -14.13 3.84 -2.39
N PRO A 15 -15.31 3.67 -1.75
CA PRO A 15 -16.26 2.63 -2.12
C PRO A 15 -16.68 2.68 -3.60
N ALA A 16 -16.69 3.87 -4.22
CA ALA A 16 -16.99 4.03 -5.65
C ALA A 16 -15.91 3.42 -6.55
N SER A 17 -14.69 3.22 -6.04
CA SER A 17 -13.57 2.57 -6.72
C SER A 17 -13.23 1.20 -6.10
N ASN A 18 -14.25 0.49 -5.62
CA ASN A 18 -14.13 -0.84 -5.00
C ASN A 18 -13.17 -0.90 -3.81
N ASN A 19 -12.96 0.22 -3.08
CA ASN A 19 -11.99 0.31 -1.99
C ASN A 19 -10.62 -0.28 -2.37
N THR A 20 -10.12 0.07 -3.56
CA THR A 20 -8.81 -0.38 -4.04
C THR A 20 -7.96 0.83 -4.40
N VAL A 21 -6.67 0.78 -4.05
CA VAL A 21 -5.69 1.82 -4.40
C VAL A 21 -4.45 1.17 -5.02
N THR A 22 -3.94 1.77 -6.09
CA THR A 22 -2.75 1.29 -6.79
C THR A 22 -1.55 2.17 -6.46
N LEU A 23 -0.48 1.56 -5.95
CA LEU A 23 0.77 2.22 -5.64
C LEU A 23 1.82 1.85 -6.68
N THR A 24 2.33 2.84 -7.42
CA THR A 24 3.41 2.64 -8.39
C THR A 24 4.76 3.08 -7.83
N PHE A 25 5.82 2.37 -8.20
CA PHE A 25 7.21 2.63 -7.84
C PHE A 25 8.15 2.08 -8.93
N PRO A 26 9.41 2.52 -9.01
CA PRO A 26 10.37 1.97 -9.97
C PRO A 26 10.50 0.45 -9.83
N ALA A 27 10.49 -0.27 -10.94
CA ALA A 27 10.57 -1.74 -10.94
C ALA A 27 11.80 -2.22 -10.15
N THR A 28 11.62 -3.22 -9.29
CA THR A 28 12.66 -3.79 -8.45
C THR A 28 12.42 -5.28 -8.24
N THR A 29 13.49 -6.05 -8.15
CA THR A 29 13.43 -7.51 -7.91
C THR A 29 13.63 -7.78 -6.43
N GLN A 30 12.55 -8.08 -5.70
CA GLN A 30 12.60 -8.38 -4.27
C GLN A 30 11.76 -9.61 -3.95
N ARG A 31 12.23 -10.43 -3.00
CA ARG A 31 11.46 -11.58 -2.50
C ARG A 31 10.38 -11.18 -1.50
N TYR A 32 10.61 -10.08 -0.78
CA TYR A 32 9.73 -9.63 0.30
C TYR A 32 9.36 -8.18 0.09
N PHE A 33 8.06 -7.91 0.19
CA PHE A 33 7.50 -6.57 0.22
C PHE A 33 6.83 -6.33 1.57
N ARG A 34 6.82 -5.07 2.00
CA ARG A 34 6.20 -4.65 3.25
C ARG A 34 5.47 -3.34 3.01
N VAL A 35 4.21 -3.30 3.42
CA VAL A 35 3.45 -2.06 3.56
C VAL A 35 3.57 -1.60 5.01
N ASN A 36 3.92 -0.33 5.22
CA ASN A 36 3.96 0.28 6.54
C ASN A 36 2.84 1.34 6.62
N VAL A 37 1.76 1.03 7.31
CA VAL A 37 0.64 1.96 7.52
C VAL A 37 1.01 2.90 8.66
N THR A 38 1.11 4.20 8.38
CA THR A 38 1.57 5.21 9.35
C THR A 38 0.44 5.99 10.00
N ALA A 39 -0.72 6.10 9.34
CA ALA A 39 -1.92 6.75 9.85
C ALA A 39 -3.17 6.26 9.10
N ASN A 40 -4.34 6.42 9.73
CA ASN A 40 -5.65 6.25 9.08
C ASN A 40 -6.68 7.20 9.72
N THR A 41 -7.78 7.48 9.02
CA THR A 41 -8.76 8.51 9.39
C THR A 41 -10.04 7.97 10.04
N GLY A 42 -10.17 6.64 10.15
CA GLY A 42 -11.36 5.97 10.70
C GLY A 42 -11.12 5.38 12.09
N TRP A 43 -11.43 4.10 12.24
CA TRP A 43 -11.17 3.36 13.48
C TRP A 43 -9.65 3.21 13.72
N PRO A 44 -9.09 3.38 14.94
CA PRO A 44 -7.65 3.26 15.24
C PRO A 44 -7.09 1.82 15.15
N ALA A 45 -7.50 1.08 14.13
CA ALA A 45 -6.87 -0.15 13.65
C ALA A 45 -6.82 -0.07 12.11
N GLY A 46 -5.62 0.07 11.54
CA GLY A 46 -5.44 0.01 10.08
C GLY A 46 -5.57 -1.42 9.60
N GLN A 47 -6.73 -1.80 9.07
CA GLN A 47 -6.98 -3.13 8.52
C GLN A 47 -6.92 -3.09 6.99
N ILE A 48 -6.26 -4.10 6.40
CA ILE A 48 -6.16 -4.29 4.96
C ILE A 48 -6.65 -5.70 4.67
N SER A 49 -7.68 -5.82 3.83
CA SER A 49 -8.26 -7.13 3.48
C SER A 49 -7.36 -7.93 2.53
N GLU A 50 -6.62 -7.24 1.66
CA GLU A 50 -5.77 -7.87 0.66
C GLU A 50 -4.54 -7.01 0.31
N PHE A 51 -3.39 -7.66 0.12
CA PHE A 51 -2.16 -7.04 -0.37
C PHE A 51 -1.59 -7.87 -1.52
N GLN A 52 -1.52 -7.25 -2.70
CA GLN A 52 -1.03 -7.88 -3.93
C GLN A 52 0.16 -7.10 -4.48
N VAL A 53 1.08 -7.84 -5.12
CA VAL A 53 2.21 -7.28 -5.85
C VAL A 53 2.09 -7.76 -7.29
N TRP A 54 2.07 -6.81 -8.21
CA TRP A 54 1.90 -7.07 -9.64
C TRP A 54 3.19 -6.71 -10.39
N ASN A 55 3.49 -7.46 -11.44
CA ASN A 55 4.37 -6.99 -12.51
C ASN A 55 3.51 -6.53 -13.70
N SER A 56 3.94 -5.46 -14.34
CA SER A 56 3.43 -5.01 -15.63
C SER A 56 4.28 -5.54 -16.76
#